data_AF-A0A239DNJ9-F1
#
_entry.id   AF-A0A239DNJ9-F1
#
_cell.length_a   1.000
_cell.length_b   1.000
_cell.length_c   1.000
_cell.angle_alpha   90.00
_cell.angle_beta   90.00
_cell.angle_gamma   90.00
#
_symmetry.space_group_name_H-M   'P 1'
#
loop_
_entity.id
_entity.type
_entity.pdbx_description
1 polymer ?
#
loop_
_entity_poly.entity_id
_entity_poly.type
_entity_poly.pdbx_seq_one_letter_code
_entity_poly.pdbx_strand_id
1 'polypeptide(L)'
;MNVKKGTWVRIHDIVLQPHERAPQLPEDTKKVPLEMWIKGFLLEDASIGEQVEIQTITGRNEKGRLVEINPHHDHDFGKFVPEILQIGLQLREILWGGGNHEQQQ
;
A
#
# COMPACT_ATOMS: atom_id res chain seq x y z
N MET A 1 -15.83 -12.62 -2.71
CA MET A 1 -14.64 -13.24 -3.32
C MET A 1 -13.53 -13.12 -2.31
N ASN A 2 -12.91 -14.23 -1.88
CA ASN A 2 -11.86 -14.21 -0.86
C ASN A 2 -10.50 -13.95 -1.51
N VAL A 3 -9.75 -12.99 -1.00
CA VAL A 3 -8.42 -12.56 -1.44
C VAL A 3 -7.40 -13.20 -0.52
N LYS A 4 -6.37 -13.82 -1.10
CA LYS A 4 -5.37 -14.55 -0.32
C LYS A 4 -4.32 -13.63 0.29
N LYS A 5 -3.82 -14.01 1.46
CA LYS A 5 -2.60 -13.45 2.05
C LYS A 5 -1.49 -13.35 0.99
N GLY A 6 -0.71 -12.27 1.03
CA GLY A 6 0.38 -12.00 0.10
C GLY A 6 -0.07 -11.42 -1.25
N THR A 7 -1.37 -11.26 -1.47
CA THR A 7 -1.87 -10.58 -2.68
C THR A 7 -1.56 -9.08 -2.61
N TRP A 8 -1.14 -8.51 -3.74
CA TRP A 8 -0.96 -7.07 -3.90
C TRP A 8 -2.31 -6.37 -4.04
N VAL A 9 -2.61 -5.47 -3.12
CA VAL A 9 -3.94 -4.85 -2.99
C VAL A 9 -3.83 -3.34 -2.78
N ARG A 10 -4.95 -2.64 -2.90
CA ARG A 10 -5.12 -1.24 -2.46
C ARG A 10 -6.09 -1.20 -1.28
N ILE A 11 -5.71 -0.49 -0.23
CA ILE A 11 -6.61 -0.13 0.87
C ILE A 11 -6.97 1.34 0.82
N HIS A 12 -8.11 1.68 1.41
CA HIS A 12 -8.57 3.05 1.64
C HIS A 12 -8.81 3.28 3.13
N ASP A 13 -8.40 4.42 3.65
CA ASP A 13 -8.66 4.82 5.04
C ASP A 13 -8.94 6.31 5.16
N ILE A 14 -9.73 6.70 6.18
CA ILE A 14 -9.91 8.10 6.55
C ILE A 14 -8.97 8.39 7.72
N VAL A 15 -7.86 9.07 7.43
CA VAL A 15 -6.80 9.34 8.41
C VAL A 15 -7.17 10.48 9.34
N LEU A 16 -7.87 11.50 8.83
CA LEU A 16 -8.39 12.61 9.64
C LEU A 16 -9.79 12.97 9.17
N GLN A 17 -10.72 13.04 10.11
CA GLN A 17 -12.04 13.60 9.88
C GLN A 17 -11.94 15.13 9.72
N PRO A 18 -12.93 15.78 9.09
CA PRO A 18 -12.96 17.24 8.92
C PRO A 18 -12.67 18.04 10.20
N HIS A 19 -13.14 17.57 11.36
CA HIS A 19 -12.95 18.23 12.65
C HIS A 19 -11.53 18.05 13.25
N GLU A 20 -10.74 17.12 12.71
CA GLU A 20 -9.36 16.85 13.12
C GLU A 20 -8.35 17.57 12.20
N ARG A 21 -8.85 18.29 11.17
CA ARG A 21 -8.03 19.03 10.21
C ARG A 21 -7.46 20.30 10.83
N ALA A 22 -6.27 20.68 10.37
CA ALA A 22 -5.56 21.83 10.91
C ALA A 22 -6.33 23.16 10.72
N PRO A 23 -6.38 24.06 11.73
CA PRO A 23 -7.20 25.26 11.71
C PRO A 23 -6.76 26.32 10.69
N GLN A 24 -5.54 26.24 10.18
CA GLN A 24 -5.00 27.18 9.18
C GLN A 24 -5.27 26.77 7.72
N LEU A 25 -5.94 25.63 7.49
CA LEU A 25 -6.28 25.21 6.13
C LEU A 25 -7.33 26.15 5.50
N PRO A 26 -7.35 26.31 4.17
CA PRO A 26 -8.45 26.96 3.46
C PRO A 26 -9.78 26.29 3.82
N GLU A 27 -10.86 27.08 3.85
CA GLU A 27 -12.17 26.61 4.31
C GLU A 27 -12.69 25.39 3.55
N ASP A 28 -12.47 25.32 2.25
CA ASP A 28 -12.93 24.19 1.45
C ASP A 28 -12.15 22.91 1.77
N THR A 29 -10.86 23.01 2.08
CA THR A 29 -10.01 21.88 2.48
C THR A 29 -10.33 21.38 3.89
N LYS A 30 -10.85 22.22 4.78
CA LYS A 30 -11.29 21.82 6.13
C LYS A 30 -12.56 21.00 6.13
N LYS A 31 -13.45 21.23 5.16
CA LYS A 31 -14.78 20.61 5.09
C LYS A 31 -14.76 19.14 4.67
N VAL A 32 -13.61 18.65 4.20
CA VAL A 32 -13.46 17.28 3.67
C VAL A 32 -12.42 16.50 4.50
N PRO A 33 -12.59 15.17 4.60
CA PRO A 33 -11.62 14.31 5.30
C PRO A 33 -10.26 14.29 4.59
N LEU A 34 -9.22 13.90 5.35
CA LEU A 34 -7.97 13.43 4.77
C LEU A 34 -8.07 11.93 4.54
N GLU A 35 -8.04 11.54 3.28
CA GLU A 35 -8.17 10.14 2.87
C GLU A 35 -6.82 9.61 2.38
N MET A 36 -6.54 8.34 2.70
CA MET A 36 -5.35 7.61 2.27
C MET A 36 -5.75 6.47 1.35
N TRP A 37 -5.09 6.39 0.20
CA TRP A 37 -5.06 5.18 -0.63
C TRP A 37 -3.63 4.69 -0.71
N ILE A 38 -3.40 3.47 -0.28
CA ILE A 38 -2.07 2.90 -0.27
C ILE A 38 -2.11 1.44 -0.71
N LYS A 39 -1.01 1.01 -1.34
CA LYS A 39 -0.84 -0.34 -1.87
C LYS A 39 0.12 -1.15 -1.00
N GLY A 40 -0.12 -2.43 -0.90
CA GLY A 40 0.72 -3.35 -0.14
C GLY A 40 0.29 -4.80 -0.30
N PHE A 41 1.04 -5.68 0.37
CA PHE A 41 0.75 -7.10 0.46
C PHE A 41 -0.18 -7.36 1.64
N LEU A 42 -1.28 -8.05 1.36
CA LEU A 42 -2.26 -8.44 2.37
C LEU A 42 -1.62 -9.38 3.41
N LEU A 43 -1.83 -9.14 4.71
CA LEU A 43 -1.20 -9.96 5.76
C LEU A 43 -1.98 -11.22 6.15
N GLU A 44 -3.27 -11.27 5.81
CA GLU A 44 -4.20 -12.39 6.07
C GLU A 44 -5.19 -12.57 4.91
N ASP A 45 -5.96 -13.66 4.89
CA ASP A 45 -7.04 -13.80 3.89
C ASP A 45 -8.19 -12.82 4.21
N ALA A 46 -8.75 -12.15 3.21
CA ALA A 46 -9.83 -11.17 3.41
C ALA A 46 -10.72 -10.99 2.19
N SER A 47 -11.91 -10.41 2.36
CA SER A 47 -12.82 -10.04 1.28
C SER A 47 -12.79 -8.55 0.99
N ILE A 48 -13.01 -8.17 -0.28
CA ILE A 48 -13.20 -6.76 -0.67
C ILE A 48 -14.29 -6.13 0.19
N GLY A 49 -13.98 -4.96 0.74
CA GLY A 49 -14.85 -4.20 1.64
C GLY A 49 -14.58 -4.41 3.13
N GLU A 50 -13.75 -5.37 3.52
CA GLU A 50 -13.36 -5.62 4.92
C GLU A 50 -12.21 -4.72 5.38
N GLN A 51 -12.08 -4.55 6.70
CA GLN A 51 -10.93 -3.90 7.30
C GLN A 51 -9.76 -4.88 7.35
N VAL A 52 -8.62 -4.49 6.79
CA VAL A 52 -7.44 -5.36 6.66
C VAL A 52 -6.18 -4.64 7.09
N GLU A 53 -5.11 -5.42 7.30
CA GLU A 53 -3.75 -4.92 7.45
C GLU A 53 -2.90 -5.36 6.26
N ILE A 54 -2.09 -4.44 5.73
CA ILE A 54 -1.17 -4.68 4.63
C ILE A 54 0.25 -4.30 5.01
N GLN A 55 1.23 -4.90 4.36
CA GLN A 55 2.62 -4.43 4.39
C GLN A 55 2.97 -3.73 3.07
N THR A 56 3.36 -2.47 3.15
CA THR A 56 3.79 -1.67 2.01
C THR A 56 5.13 -2.15 1.44
N ILE A 57 5.45 -1.75 0.22
CA ILE A 57 6.75 -2.09 -0.42
C ILE A 57 7.96 -1.56 0.36
N THR A 58 7.77 -0.57 1.24
CA THR A 58 8.82 -0.02 2.11
C THR A 58 8.85 -0.65 3.49
N GLY A 59 8.06 -1.71 3.73
CA GLY A 59 8.05 -2.45 5.00
C GLY A 59 7.17 -1.87 6.11
N ARG A 60 6.38 -0.83 5.84
CA ARG A 60 5.41 -0.29 6.82
C ARG A 60 4.13 -1.10 6.83
N ASN A 61 3.55 -1.32 8.00
CA ASN A 61 2.22 -1.90 8.14
C ASN A 61 1.17 -0.79 8.22
N GLU A 62 0.11 -0.92 7.42
CA GLU A 62 -0.97 0.05 7.35
C GLU A 62 -2.32 -0.67 7.37
N LYS A 63 -3.34 -0.03 7.96
CA LYS A 63 -4.69 -0.57 8.07
C LYS A 63 -5.67 0.26 7.25
N GLY A 64 -6.67 -0.40 6.69
CA GLY A 64 -7.70 0.26 5.91
C GLY A 64 -8.69 -0.73 5.34
N ARG A 65 -9.69 -0.20 4.64
CA ARG A 65 -10.68 -1.00 3.93
C ARG A 65 -10.09 -1.53 2.63
N LEU A 66 -10.17 -2.83 2.40
CA LEU A 66 -9.73 -3.46 1.16
C LEU A 66 -10.65 -3.03 -0.01
N VAL A 67 -10.11 -2.28 -0.98
CA VAL A 67 -10.93 -1.73 -2.07
C VAL A 67 -10.64 -2.34 -3.43
N GLU A 68 -9.41 -2.80 -3.68
CA GLU A 68 -9.00 -3.25 -5.01
C GLU A 68 -7.90 -4.32 -4.92
N ILE A 69 -7.94 -5.29 -5.84
CA ILE A 69 -6.93 -6.34 -6.01
C ILE A 69 -6.13 -6.02 -7.26
N ASN A 70 -4.81 -6.21 -7.23
CA ASN A 70 -3.92 -5.97 -8.38
C ASN A 70 -4.14 -4.58 -9.02
N PRO A 71 -4.07 -3.50 -8.20
CA PRO A 71 -4.49 -2.17 -8.61
C PRO A 71 -3.62 -1.59 -9.73
N HIS A 72 -4.26 -1.16 -10.82
CA HIS A 72 -3.60 -0.50 -11.95
C HIS A 72 -4.15 0.92 -12.18
N HIS A 73 -3.56 1.66 -13.12
CA HIS A 73 -4.00 2.99 -13.49
C HIS A 73 -4.77 2.90 -14.80
N ASP A 74 -6.04 3.30 -14.80
CA ASP A 74 -6.92 3.15 -15.96
C ASP A 74 -6.54 4.09 -17.11
N HIS A 75 -5.93 5.24 -16.79
CA HIS A 75 -5.35 6.12 -17.80
C HIS A 75 -3.94 5.63 -18.18
N ASP A 76 -3.99 4.58 -18.99
CA ASP A 76 -2.99 3.99 -19.89
C ASP A 76 -1.52 3.91 -19.44
N PHE A 77 -1.24 2.91 -18.61
CA PHE A 77 0.10 2.30 -18.47
C PHE A 77 0.05 0.77 -18.56
N GLY A 78 -1.02 0.23 -19.15
CA GLY A 78 -1.30 -1.21 -19.20
C GLY A 78 -1.83 -1.79 -17.88
N LYS A 79 -2.07 -3.10 -17.88
CA LYS A 79 -2.55 -3.86 -16.73
C LYS A 79 -1.43 -4.11 -15.72
N PHE A 80 -1.81 -4.39 -14.47
CA PHE A 80 -0.85 -4.82 -13.45
C PHE A 80 -0.15 -6.12 -13.87
N VAL A 81 1.19 -6.11 -13.86
CA VAL A 81 2.06 -7.28 -14.16
C VAL A 81 2.76 -7.70 -12.86
N PRO A 82 2.30 -8.77 -12.18
CA PRO A 82 2.84 -9.22 -10.90
C PRO A 82 4.34 -9.51 -10.92
N GLU A 83 4.86 -10.03 -12.03
CA GLU A 83 6.26 -10.40 -12.20
C GLU A 83 7.18 -9.19 -12.08
N ILE A 84 6.77 -8.02 -12.60
CA ILE A 84 7.57 -6.78 -12.53
C ILE A 84 7.70 -6.32 -11.06
N LEU A 85 6.63 -6.45 -10.27
CA LEU A 85 6.67 -6.12 -8.84
C LEU A 85 7.65 -7.04 -8.09
N GLN A 86 7.61 -8.34 -8.36
CA GLN A 86 8.51 -9.31 -7.71
C GLN A 86 9.98 -9.08 -8.11
N ILE A 87 10.25 -8.86 -9.39
CA ILE A 87 11.61 -8.54 -9.88
C ILE A 87 12.13 -7.27 -9.21
N GLY A 88 11.30 -6.22 -9.07
CA GLY A 88 11.68 -4.98 -8.41
C GLY A 88 12.06 -5.17 -6.93
N LEU A 89 11.31 -6.01 -6.21
CA LEU A 89 11.61 -6.38 -4.83
C LEU A 89 12.93 -7.15 -4.71
N GLN A 90 13.14 -8.16 -5.56
CA GLN A 90 14.36 -8.95 -5.59
C GLN A 90 15.58 -8.09 -5.92
N LEU A 91 15.48 -7.23 -6.93
CA LEU A 91 16.57 -6.35 -7.33
C LEU A 91 16.92 -5.36 -6.21
N ARG A 92 15.91 -4.86 -5.49
CA ARG A 92 16.15 -3.98 -4.33
C ARG A 92 16.95 -4.70 -3.24
N GLU A 93 16.62 -5.95 -2.96
CA GLU A 93 17.37 -6.78 -2.00
C GLU A 93 18.80 -7.04 -2.47
N ILE A 94 19.01 -7.37 -3.75
CA ILE A 94 20.35 -7.61 -4.31
C ILE A 94 21.23 -6.35 -4.23
N LEU A 95 20.69 -5.18 -4.56
CA LEU A 95 21.45 -3.94 -4.64
C LEU A 95 21.66 -3.25 -3.28
N TRP A 96 20.71 -3.39 -2.35
CA TRP A 96 20.72 -2.64 -1.08
C TRP A 96 20.57 -3.52 0.18
N GLY A 97 20.30 -4.82 0.07
CA GLY A 97 20.26 -5.78 1.18
C GLY A 97 21.64 -6.30 1.62
N GLY A 98 22.72 -5.80 0.99
CA GLY A 98 24.11 -6.16 1.28
C GLY A 98 24.66 -5.57 2.58
N GLY A 99 24.07 -5.94 3.72
CA GLY A 99 24.53 -5.59 5.07
C GLY A 99 25.43 -6.64 5.73
N ASN A 100 25.92 -7.66 5.00
CA ASN A 100 26.78 -8.73 5.55
C ASN A 100 27.87 -9.18 4.54
N HIS A 101 28.64 -8.24 4.01
CA HIS A 101 29.93 -8.54 3.38
C HIS A 101 31.08 -8.19 4.33
N GLU A 102 31.03 -8.68 5.56
CA GLU A 102 32.21 -8.75 6.42
C GLU A 102 32.68 -10.21 6.55
N GLN A 103 33.98 -10.38 6.29
CA GLN A 103 34.86 -11.52 6.58
C GLN A 103 34.92 -12.66 5.55
N GLN A 104 35.97 -12.65 4.72
CA GLN A 104 37.20 -13.42 4.98
C GLN A 104 38.23 -13.20 3.85
N GLN A 105 39.28 -12.42 4.14
CA GLN A 105 40.67 -12.70 3.75
C GLN A 105 41.57 -12.28 4.89
#